data_AF-A0A3B9YKA3-F1
#
_entry.id   AF-A0A3B9YKA3-F1
#
_cell.length_a   1.000
_cell.length_b   1.000
_cell.length_c   1.000
_cell.angle_alpha   90.00
_cell.angle_beta   90.00
_cell.angle_gamma   90.00
#
_symmetry.space_group_name_H-M   'P 1'
#
loop_
_entity.id
_entity.type
_entity.pdbx_description
1 polymer ?
#
loop_
_entity_poly.entity_id
_entity_poly.type
_entity_poly.pdbx_seq_one_letter_code
_entity_poly.pdbx_strand_id
1 'polypeptide(L)'
;MIWQDNLCIPAGAPDADAAHQLMDFLMEPRIVARLVEKIRYGCPNKTAWELLPKGLKDNPTIVPQDKVFRKLQWIPDPGEAGPLYDRMWTELKAS
;
A
#
# COMPACT_ATOMS: atom_id res chain seq x y z
N MET A 1 2.98 12.98 -3.40
CA MET A 1 1.73 12.25 -3.13
C MET A 1 2.09 10.93 -2.49
N ILE A 2 1.32 10.47 -1.51
CA ILE A 2 1.44 9.16 -0.87
C ILE A 2 0.06 8.52 -0.78
N TRP A 3 0.02 7.19 -0.88
CA TRP A 3 -1.17 6.37 -0.84
C TRP A 3 -0.84 5.03 -0.18
N GLN A 4 -1.86 4.30 0.27
CA GLN A 4 -1.69 3.01 0.93
C GLN A 4 -2.87 2.11 0.59
N ASP A 5 -2.57 0.90 0.14
CA ASP A 5 -3.55 -0.17 0.01
C ASP A 5 -3.76 -0.85 1.37
N ASN A 6 -5.00 -1.21 1.66
CA ASN A 6 -5.38 -1.89 2.90
C ASN A 6 -6.18 -3.15 2.56
N LEU A 7 -5.97 -4.22 3.33
CA LEU A 7 -6.83 -5.39 3.24
C LEU A 7 -8.17 -5.08 3.92
N CYS A 8 -9.28 -5.48 3.30
CA CYS A 8 -10.62 -5.37 3.86
C CYS A 8 -11.39 -6.68 3.67
N ILE A 9 -12.28 -6.99 4.61
CA ILE A 9 -13.24 -8.10 4.49
C ILE A 9 -14.59 -7.49 4.08
N PRO A 10 -15.14 -7.83 2.90
CA PRO A 10 -16.48 -7.40 2.51
C PRO A 10 -17.53 -7.88 3.50
N ALA A 11 -18.57 -7.06 3.76
CA ALA A 11 -19.63 -7.42 4.70
C ALA A 11 -20.40 -8.70 4.32
N GLY A 12 -20.43 -9.04 3.03
CA GLY A 12 -21.04 -10.28 2.50
C GLY A 12 -20.05 -11.41 2.23
N ALA A 13 -18.84 -11.37 2.79
CA ALA A 13 -17.85 -12.42 2.59
C ALA A 13 -18.40 -13.78 3.07
N PRO A 14 -18.35 -14.84 2.26
CA PRO A 14 -18.94 -16.14 2.61
C PRO A 14 -18.17 -16.87 3.71
N ASP A 15 -16.90 -16.49 3.94
CA ASP A 15 -16.03 -17.07 4.95
C ASP A 15 -15.09 -16.00 5.52
N ALA A 16 -15.49 -15.38 6.63
CA ALA A 16 -14.71 -14.34 7.29
C ALA A 16 -13.51 -14.92 8.05
N ASP A 17 -13.61 -16.16 8.55
CA ASP A 17 -12.55 -16.81 9.32
C ASP A 17 -11.35 -17.12 8.41
N ALA A 18 -11.59 -17.65 7.21
CA ALA A 18 -10.55 -17.86 6.21
C ALA A 18 -9.90 -16.53 5.77
N ALA A 19 -10.69 -15.46 5.66
CA ALA A 19 -10.15 -14.13 5.34
C ALA A 19 -9.23 -13.60 6.45
N HIS A 20 -9.58 -13.80 7.72
CA HIS A 20 -8.71 -13.46 8.84
C HIS A 20 -7.42 -14.29 8.84
N GLN A 21 -7.48 -15.59 8.57
CA GLN A 21 -6.28 -16.43 8.46
C GLN A 21 -5.36 -15.97 7.32
N LEU A 22 -5.92 -15.54 6.19
CA LEU A 22 -5.14 -14.96 5.10
C LEU A 22 -4.48 -13.63 5.51
N MET A 23 -5.21 -12.75 6.20
CA MET A 23 -4.66 -11.50 6.73
C MET A 23 -3.49 -11.76 7.68
N ASP A 24 -3.64 -12.72 8.60
CA ASP A 24 -2.57 -13.11 9.54
C ASP A 24 -1.33 -13.62 8.78
N PHE A 25 -1.53 -14.51 7.81
CA PHE A 25 -0.45 -15.01 6.97
C PHE A 25 0.29 -13.90 6.22
N LEU A 26 -0.45 -12.95 5.64
CA LEU A 26 0.14 -11.83 4.89
C LEU A 26 0.89 -10.85 5.81
N MET A 27 0.55 -10.80 7.10
CA MET A 27 1.17 -9.94 8.11
C MET A 27 2.37 -10.58 8.80
N GLU A 28 2.61 -11.89 8.63
CA GLU A 28 3.80 -12.58 9.10
C GLU A 28 5.08 -11.87 8.58
N PRO A 29 6.04 -11.47 9.44
CA PRO A 29 7.19 -10.65 9.03
C PRO A 29 8.01 -11.24 7.88
N ARG A 30 8.18 -12.56 7.84
CA ARG A 30 8.90 -13.26 6.77
C ARG A 30 8.14 -13.21 5.44
N ILE A 31 6.80 -13.28 5.48
CA ILE A 31 5.96 -13.20 4.28
C ILE A 31 5.99 -11.78 3.72
N VAL A 32 5.85 -10.78 4.60
CA VAL A 32 6.01 -9.37 4.23
C VAL A 32 7.39 -9.09 3.63
N ALA A 33 8.47 -9.56 4.27
CA ALA A 33 9.82 -9.33 3.77
C ALA A 33 10.00 -9.89 2.35
N ARG A 34 9.52 -11.12 2.10
CA ARG A 34 9.50 -11.69 0.75
C ARG A 34 8.68 -10.87 -0.23
N LEU A 35 7.54 -10.30 0.19
CA LEU A 35 6.73 -9.43 -0.65
C LEU A 35 7.52 -8.17 -1.02
N VAL A 36 8.08 -7.44 -0.04
CA VAL A 36 8.90 -6.24 -0.29
C VAL A 36 10.08 -6.56 -1.21
N GLU A 37 10.73 -7.70 -1.03
CA GLU A 37 11.80 -8.17 -1.93
C GLU A 37 11.32 -8.43 -3.35
N LYS A 38 10.08 -8.88 -3.53
CA LYS A 38 9.55 -9.20 -4.86
C LYS A 38 9.02 -7.97 -5.58
N ILE A 39 8.16 -7.18 -4.90
CA ILE A 39 7.37 -6.11 -5.53
C ILE A 39 7.94 -4.71 -5.29
N ARG A 40 8.92 -4.56 -4.38
CA ARG A 40 9.63 -3.32 -4.09
C ARG A 40 8.77 -2.16 -3.56
N TYR A 41 7.57 -2.45 -3.03
CA TYR A 41 6.78 -1.49 -2.29
C TYR A 41 7.24 -1.40 -0.83
N GLY A 42 7.14 -0.19 -0.25
CA GLY A 42 7.29 -0.01 1.19
C GLY A 42 6.16 -0.70 1.95
N CYS A 43 6.42 -1.14 3.18
CA CYS A 43 5.44 -1.82 4.02
C CYS A 43 5.36 -1.19 5.42
N PRO A 44 4.16 -1.08 6.02
CA PRO A 44 3.99 -0.59 7.39
C PRO A 44 4.41 -1.58 8.50
N ASN A 45 4.69 -2.85 8.17
CA ASN A 45 5.14 -3.84 9.14
C ASN A 45 6.59 -3.58 9.55
N LYS A 46 6.78 -3.01 10.74
CA LYS A 46 8.11 -2.63 11.28
C LYS A 46 9.05 -3.84 11.44
N THR A 47 8.54 -4.97 11.92
CA THR A 47 9.36 -6.17 12.16
C THR A 47 9.86 -6.83 10.88
N ALA A 48 9.14 -6.69 9.76
CA ALA A 48 9.61 -7.22 8.47
C ALA A 48 10.88 -6.51 7.97
N TRP A 49 11.05 -5.23 8.31
CA TRP A 49 12.23 -4.46 7.92
C TRP A 49 13.52 -5.01 8.52
N GLU A 50 13.47 -5.71 9.65
CA GLU A 50 14.65 -6.34 10.25
C GLU A 50 15.21 -7.45 9.36
N LEU A 51 14.35 -8.12 8.59
CA LEU A 51 14.68 -9.29 7.77
C LEU A 51 15.21 -8.95 6.37
N LEU A 52 15.03 -7.70 5.92
CA LEU A 52 15.39 -7.30 4.56
C LEU A 52 16.91 -7.06 4.38
N PRO A 53 17.45 -7.15 3.15
CA PRO A 53 18.81 -6.72 2.87
C PRO A 53 18.96 -5.20 2.98
N LYS A 54 20.15 -4.75 3.41
CA LYS A 54 20.48 -3.32 3.59
C LYS A 54 20.14 -2.46 2.36
N GLY A 55 20.40 -2.98 1.16
CA GLY A 55 20.12 -2.29 -0.10
C GLY A 55 18.64 -1.93 -0.32
N LEU A 56 17.70 -2.61 0.35
CA LEU A 56 16.28 -2.25 0.30
C LEU A 56 15.88 -1.33 1.45
N LYS A 57 16.41 -1.57 2.66
CA LYS A 57 16.14 -0.70 3.82
C LYS A 57 16.58 0.74 3.58
N ASP A 58 17.72 0.89 2.90
CA ASP A 58 18.34 2.18 2.64
C ASP A 58 17.92 2.78 1.29
N ASN A 59 17.04 2.11 0.53
CA ASN A 59 16.62 2.60 -0.78
C ASN A 59 15.64 3.77 -0.63
N PRO A 60 16.03 5.02 -0.99
CA PRO A 60 15.18 6.20 -0.80
C PRO A 60 13.93 6.21 -1.69
N THR A 61 13.85 5.35 -2.72
CA THR A 61 12.64 5.21 -3.55
C THR A 61 11.59 4.30 -2.92
N ILE A 62 11.99 3.43 -1.98
CA ILE A 62 11.11 2.52 -1.25
C ILE A 62 10.82 3.08 0.15
N VAL A 63 11.85 3.59 0.82
CA VAL A 63 11.81 4.22 2.14
C VAL A 63 12.28 5.67 2.00
N PRO A 64 11.36 6.61 1.72
CA PRO A 64 11.73 8.01 1.55
C PRO A 64 12.40 8.56 2.82
N GLN A 65 13.42 9.39 2.64
CA GLN A 65 14.01 10.15 3.74
C GLN A 65 12.96 11.07 4.38
N ASP A 66 13.06 11.32 5.69
CA ASP A 66 12.13 12.18 6.44
C ASP A 66 11.85 13.53 5.79
N LYS A 67 12.88 14.18 5.22
CA LYS A 67 12.74 15.47 4.52
C LYS A 67 11.81 15.39 3.29
N VAL A 68 11.78 14.24 2.63
CA VAL A 68 10.89 13.96 1.48
C VAL A 68 9.54 13.54 2.01
N PHE A 69 9.49 12.65 3.00
CA PHE A 69 8.27 12.14 3.59
C PHE A 69 7.36 13.27 4.10
N ARG A 70 7.93 14.28 4.78
CA ARG A 70 7.20 15.46 5.28
C ARG A 70 6.58 16.35 4.19
N LYS A 71 7.03 16.22 2.94
CA LYS A 71 6.47 16.95 1.78
C LYS A 71 5.41 16.15 1.04
N LEU A 72 5.22 14.87 1.38
CA LEU A 72 4.18 14.06 0.78
C LEU A 72 2.82 14.45 1.34
N GLN A 73 1.81 14.37 0.48
CA GLN A 73 0.41 14.58 0.82
C GLN A 73 -0.36 13.31 0.50
N TRP A 74 -1.20 12.89 1.44
CA TRP A 74 -2.14 11.79 1.24
C TRP A 74 -3.16 12.16 0.19
N ILE A 75 -3.56 11.18 -0.63
CA ILE A 75 -4.71 11.32 -1.51
C ILE A 75 -5.97 11.22 -0.63
N PRO A 76 -6.77 12.29 -0.49
CA PRO A 76 -8.02 12.22 0.27
C PRO A 76 -9.10 11.48 -0.52
N ASP A 77 -10.14 11.04 0.18
CA ASP A 77 -11.39 10.64 -0.46
C ASP A 77 -12.00 11.85 -1.19
N PRO A 78 -12.25 11.78 -2.51
CA PRO A 78 -12.81 12.89 -3.27
C PRO A 78 -14.30 13.14 -2.98
N GLY A 79 -15.01 12.22 -2.32
CA GLY A 79 -16.43 12.35 -2.01
C GLY A 79 -17.27 12.64 -3.27
N GLU A 80 -18.11 13.67 -3.22
CA GLU A 80 -18.99 14.06 -4.34
C GLU A 80 -18.22 14.48 -5.61
N ALA A 81 -16.94 14.85 -5.50
CA ALA A 81 -16.12 15.22 -6.64
C ALA A 81 -15.57 14.00 -7.42
N GLY A 82 -15.69 12.77 -6.87
CA GLY A 82 -15.17 11.54 -7.49
C GLY A 82 -15.63 11.34 -8.95
N PRO A 83 -16.94 11.39 -9.24
CA PRO A 83 -17.44 11.23 -10.61
C PRO A 83 -16.93 12.29 -11.59
N LEU A 84 -16.60 13.49 -11.13
CA LEU A 84 -16.03 14.54 -11.96
C LEU A 84 -14.58 14.18 -12.36
N TYR A 85 -13.76 13.77 -11.40
CA TYR A 85 -12.39 13.31 -11.66
C TYR A 85 -12.36 12.13 -12.65
N ASP A 86 -13.24 11.15 -12.46
CA ASP A 86 -13.33 9.97 -13.34
C ASP A 86 -13.70 10.33 -14.78
N ARG A 87 -14.65 11.26 -14.95
CA ARG A 87 -15.06 11.74 -16.28
C ARG A 87 -13.91 12.46 -16.97
N MET A 88 -13.30 13.42 -16.30
CA MET A 88 -12.18 14.19 -16.85
C MET A 88 -11.01 13.28 -17.26
N TRP A 89 -10.72 12.26 -16.44
CA TRP A 89 -9.70 11.27 -16.76
C TRP A 89 -10.06 10.40 -17.96
N THR A 90 -11.35 10.04 -18.11
CA THR A 90 -11.83 9.27 -19.25
C THR A 90 -11.74 10.06 -20.55
N GLU A 91 -12.17 11.32 -20.54
CA GLU A 91 -12.08 12.22 -21.70
C GLU A 91 -10.62 12.45 -22.11
N LEU A 92 -9.72 12.69 -21.14
CA LEU A 92 -8.29 12.86 -21.40
C LEU A 92 -7.64 11.63 -22.03
N LYS A 93 -8.07 10.41 -21.68
CA LYS A 93 -7.54 9.18 -22.27
C LYS A 93 -8.11 8.88 -23.67
N ALA A 94 -9.22 9.50 -24.04
CA ALA A 94 -9.90 9.27 -25.31
C ALA A 94 -9.46 10.25 -26.42
N SER A 95 -8.70 11.29 -26.07
CA SER A 95 -8.12 12.27 -26.99
C SER A 95 -6.79 11.84 -27.61
#